data_AF-A0A0A0LT94-F1
#
_entry.id   AF-A0A0A0LT94-F1
#
_cell.length_a   1.000
_cell.length_b   1.000
_cell.length_c   1.000
_cell.angle_alpha   90.00
_cell.angle_beta   90.00
_cell.angle_gamma   90.00
#
_symmetry.space_group_name_H-M   'P 1'
#
loop_
_entity.id
_entity.type
_entity.pdbx_description
1 polymer ?
#
loop_
_entity_poly.entity_id
_entity_poly.type
_entity_poly.pdbx_seq_one_letter_code
_entity_poly.pdbx_strand_id
1 'polypeptide(L)'
;MSHIEPIVPDSCCISPRFHSNSFRRSLRYNRLPPQLLRLSVLKLDGSSFEVQVERTATVAAVRDAVESVFCEMSMNKEDFNISWPHVWGHFCLCYKHFKLMDDKSRIQHFGIRDGDQLHFVELRCPIEE
;
A
#
# COMPACT_ATOMS: atom_id res chain seq x y z
N MET A 1 13.50 -28.46 39.90
CA MET A 1 14.49 -27.37 39.74
C MET A 1 15.81 -28.01 39.36
N SER A 2 16.20 -27.93 38.09
CA SER A 2 17.48 -28.45 37.58
C SER A 2 18.25 -27.29 36.95
N HIS A 3 19.43 -27.04 37.49
CA HIS A 3 20.37 -26.01 37.09
C HIS A 3 21.46 -26.59 36.17
N ILE A 4 21.75 -25.84 35.10
CA ILE A 4 23.07 -25.50 34.49
C ILE A 4 23.80 -26.52 33.58
N GLU A 5 24.01 -26.01 32.35
CA GLU A 5 25.01 -26.15 31.26
C GLU A 5 26.42 -26.72 31.55
N PRO A 6 27.36 -26.87 30.56
CA PRO A 6 27.32 -26.68 29.08
C PRO A 6 27.91 -27.90 28.31
N ILE A 7 27.94 -27.93 26.96
CA ILE A 7 29.04 -28.51 26.14
C ILE A 7 28.93 -27.97 24.69
N VAL A 8 29.88 -27.10 24.31
CA VAL A 8 30.59 -27.16 23.02
C VAL A 8 31.94 -27.82 23.33
N PRO A 9 32.59 -28.63 22.47
CA PRO A 9 32.98 -28.33 21.08
C PRO A 9 32.77 -29.58 20.17
N ASP A 10 33.20 -29.75 18.92
CA ASP A 10 34.41 -29.35 18.23
C ASP A 10 34.26 -29.58 16.72
N SER A 11 35.14 -28.92 15.99
CA SER A 11 35.32 -29.00 14.55
C SER A 11 35.56 -30.44 14.07
N CYS A 12 34.83 -30.88 13.04
CA CYS A 12 35.29 -31.96 12.15
C CYS A 12 34.90 -31.65 10.70
N CYS A 13 35.92 -31.26 9.95
CA CYS A 13 36.05 -31.19 8.51
C CYS A 13 35.42 -32.36 7.75
N ILE A 14 34.64 -32.06 6.71
CA ILE A 14 34.46 -32.99 5.58
C ILE A 14 34.73 -32.24 4.27
N SER A 15 35.91 -32.53 3.71
CA SER A 15 36.40 -32.09 2.40
C SER A 15 35.49 -32.53 1.23
N PRO A 16 35.58 -31.88 0.06
CA PRO A 16 34.66 -32.09 -1.04
C PRO A 16 35.00 -33.38 -1.80
N ARG A 17 34.04 -34.30 -1.89
CA ARG A 17 34.07 -35.39 -2.86
C ARG A 17 32.77 -35.38 -3.65
N PHE A 18 32.90 -34.97 -4.90
CA PHE A 18 31.86 -35.07 -5.92
C PHE A 18 31.43 -36.53 -6.08
N HIS A 19 30.14 -36.81 -5.85
CA HIS A 19 29.38 -37.86 -6.53
C HIS A 19 27.92 -37.39 -6.65
N SER A 20 27.41 -37.45 -7.87
CA SER A 20 26.09 -36.98 -8.30
C SER A 20 24.96 -37.82 -7.70
N ASN A 21 24.05 -37.21 -6.91
CA ASN A 21 22.61 -37.39 -7.09
C ASN A 21 21.78 -36.35 -6.30
N SER A 22 21.05 -35.50 -7.03
CA SER A 22 19.71 -35.00 -6.68
C SER A 22 19.44 -34.36 -5.30
N PHE A 23 20.26 -33.42 -4.84
CA PHE A 23 19.81 -32.37 -3.90
C PHE A 23 19.75 -30.99 -4.58
N ARG A 24 18.94 -30.86 -5.64
CA ARG A 24 18.31 -29.55 -5.87
C ARG A 24 17.24 -29.39 -4.79
N ARG A 25 17.67 -29.04 -3.56
CA ARG A 25 16.75 -28.45 -2.57
C ARG A 25 16.25 -27.17 -3.24
N SER A 26 15.04 -27.20 -3.78
CA SER A 26 14.43 -25.99 -4.30
C SER A 26 14.23 -25.09 -3.09
N LEU A 27 15.06 -24.06 -2.99
CA LEU A 27 14.81 -22.97 -2.06
C LEU A 27 13.52 -22.33 -2.53
N ARG A 28 12.42 -22.62 -1.82
CA ARG A 28 11.16 -21.93 -2.03
C ARG A 28 11.35 -20.51 -1.53
N TYR A 29 11.80 -19.63 -2.42
CA TYR A 29 11.70 -18.19 -2.19
C TYR A 29 10.22 -17.84 -2.27
N ASN A 30 9.58 -17.75 -1.11
CA ASN A 30 8.26 -17.14 -1.02
C ASN A 30 8.41 -15.71 -1.53
N ARG A 31 7.55 -15.32 -2.47
CA ARG A 31 7.50 -13.93 -2.92
C ARG A 31 7.23 -13.06 -1.69
N LEU A 32 8.07 -12.05 -1.49
CA LEU A 32 7.85 -11.06 -0.44
C LEU A 32 6.46 -10.44 -0.68
N PRO A 33 5.69 -10.22 0.39
CA PRO A 33 4.41 -9.54 0.27
C PRO A 33 4.62 -8.18 -0.41
N PRO A 34 3.65 -7.73 -1.23
CA PRO A 34 3.75 -6.44 -1.89
C PRO A 34 3.95 -5.34 -0.85
N GLN A 35 4.88 -4.43 -1.15
CA GLN A 35 5.11 -3.28 -0.27
C GLN A 35 3.96 -2.30 -0.45
N LEU A 36 3.09 -2.24 0.55
CA LEU A 36 1.99 -1.29 0.62
C LEU A 36 2.52 0.06 1.12
N LEU A 37 1.95 1.12 0.57
CA LEU A 37 2.06 2.50 1.02
C LEU A 37 0.81 2.84 1.81
N ARG A 38 1.03 3.39 2.99
CA ARG A 38 0.01 3.90 3.87
C ARG A 38 -0.17 5.38 3.59
N LEU A 39 -1.30 5.75 3.01
CA LEU A 39 -1.59 7.13 2.62
C LEU A 39 -2.69 7.68 3.50
N SER A 40 -2.55 8.94 3.91
CA SER A 40 -3.62 9.68 4.58
C SER A 40 -4.43 10.44 3.54
N VAL A 41 -5.75 10.42 3.65
CA VAL A 41 -6.64 11.21 2.78
C VAL A 41 -7.42 12.19 3.63
N LEU A 42 -7.20 13.48 3.38
CA LEU A 42 -7.91 14.59 4.03
C LEU A 42 -9.28 14.78 3.38
N LYS A 43 -10.33 14.64 4.18
CA LYS A 43 -11.71 14.87 3.80
C LYS A 43 -12.04 16.36 3.77
N LEU A 44 -13.14 16.71 3.13
CA LEU A 44 -13.65 18.08 3.08
C LEU A 44 -14.08 18.62 4.46
N ASP A 45 -14.37 17.74 5.43
CA ASP A 45 -14.71 18.13 6.80
C ASP A 45 -13.48 18.50 7.66
N GLY A 46 -12.28 18.32 7.12
CA GLY A 46 -11.01 18.59 7.81
C GLY A 46 -10.44 17.41 8.58
N SER A 47 -11.19 16.32 8.79
CA SER A 47 -10.61 15.06 9.30
C SER A 47 -10.00 14.20 8.19
N SER A 48 -9.13 13.27 8.58
CA SER A 48 -8.42 12.38 7.66
C SER A 48 -8.68 10.91 7.96
N PHE A 49 -8.60 10.06 6.94
CA PHE A 49 -8.61 8.60 7.08
C PHE A 49 -7.41 7.99 6.36
N GLU A 50 -7.14 6.72 6.64
CA GLU A 50 -6.00 6.01 6.08
C GLU A 50 -6.45 5.06 4.97
N VAL A 51 -5.67 4.98 3.90
CA VAL A 51 -5.83 3.99 2.81
C VAL A 51 -4.51 3.28 2.58
N GLN A 52 -4.58 2.02 2.16
CA GLN A 52 -3.42 1.20 1.81
C GLN A 52 -3.44 0.86 0.34
N VAL A 53 -2.35 1.16 -0.36
CA VAL A 53 -2.20 0.92 -1.80
C VAL A 53 -0.82 0.38 -2.09
N GLU A 54 -0.64 -0.37 -3.17
CA GLU A 54 0.72 -0.82 -3.53
C GLU A 54 1.64 0.35 -3.89
N ARG A 55 2.95 0.21 -3.68
CA ARG A 55 3.95 1.18 -4.15
C ARG A 55 3.84 1.48 -5.65
N THR A 56 3.43 0.46 -6.40
CA THR A 56 3.27 0.49 -7.85
C THR A 56 1.85 0.82 -8.31
N ALA A 57 0.96 1.20 -7.39
CA ALA A 57 -0.43 1.48 -7.68
C ALA A 57 -0.60 2.64 -8.68
N THR A 58 -1.68 2.55 -9.44
CA THR A 58 -2.15 3.64 -10.30
C THR A 58 -3.11 4.55 -9.54
N VAL A 59 -3.41 5.71 -10.11
CA VAL A 59 -4.43 6.62 -9.57
C VAL A 59 -5.79 5.92 -9.43
N ALA A 60 -6.18 5.07 -10.39
CA ALA A 60 -7.39 4.27 -10.27
C ALA A 60 -7.39 3.40 -9.01
N ALA A 61 -6.28 2.69 -8.74
CA ALA A 61 -6.17 1.86 -7.55
C ALA A 61 -6.24 2.67 -6.24
N VAL A 62 -5.77 3.93 -6.24
CA VAL A 62 -5.96 4.83 -5.09
C VAL A 62 -7.42 5.23 -4.92
N ARG A 63 -8.11 5.55 -6.00
CA ARG A 63 -9.54 5.84 -5.97
C ARG A 63 -10.30 4.64 -5.43
N ASP A 64 -10.09 3.45 -6.00
CA ASP A 64 -10.72 2.21 -5.56
C ASP A 64 -10.45 1.90 -4.08
N ALA A 65 -9.23 2.14 -3.59
CA ALA A 65 -8.89 1.96 -2.18
C ALA A 65 -9.65 2.95 -1.29
N VAL A 66 -9.82 4.20 -1.71
CA VAL A 66 -10.66 5.17 -1.02
C VAL A 66 -12.11 4.68 -0.99
N GLU A 67 -12.68 4.26 -2.13
CA GLU A 67 -14.04 3.74 -2.19
C GLU A 67 -14.24 2.55 -1.24
N SER A 68 -13.29 1.63 -1.24
CA SER A 68 -13.32 0.41 -0.42
C SER A 68 -13.35 0.73 1.07
N VAL A 69 -12.49 1.66 1.53
CA VAL A 69 -12.44 2.06 2.93
C VAL A 69 -13.75 2.70 3.38
N PHE A 70 -14.36 3.51 2.52
CA PHE A 70 -15.66 4.12 2.83
C PHE A 70 -16.81 3.12 2.78
N CYS A 71 -16.80 2.16 1.86
CA CYS A 71 -17.76 1.06 1.82
C CYS A 71 -17.68 0.22 3.10
N GLU A 72 -16.48 -0.08 3.59
CA GLU A 72 -16.28 -0.79 4.85
C GLU A 72 -16.78 0.03 6.05
N MET A 73 -16.52 1.35 6.08
CA MET A 73 -17.05 2.24 7.12
C MET A 73 -18.57 2.39 7.07
N SER A 74 -19.17 2.32 5.88
CA SER A 74 -20.62 2.46 5.68
C SER A 74 -21.39 1.17 5.86
N MET A 75 -20.75 -0.01 5.77
CA MET A 75 -21.39 -1.32 5.99
C MET A 75 -22.14 -1.40 7.35
N ASN A 76 -21.77 -0.58 8.32
CA ASN A 76 -22.33 -0.59 9.67
C ASN A 76 -23.37 0.54 9.87
N LYS A 77 -23.66 1.34 8.85
CA LYS A 77 -24.62 2.46 8.86
C LYS A 77 -25.64 2.27 7.74
N GLU A 78 -26.89 2.08 8.13
CA GLU A 78 -28.03 1.80 7.24
C GLU A 78 -28.28 2.89 6.17
N ASP A 79 -27.73 4.11 6.36
CA ASP A 79 -28.08 5.29 5.56
C ASP A 79 -26.95 5.88 4.70
N PHE A 80 -25.77 5.26 4.63
CA PHE A 80 -24.60 5.89 4.00
C PHE A 80 -24.27 5.31 2.61
N ASN A 81 -25.12 5.61 1.62
CA ASN A 81 -24.86 5.26 0.22
C ASN A 81 -24.15 6.43 -0.50
N ILE A 82 -22.84 6.30 -0.69
CA ILE A 82 -22.04 7.29 -1.42
C ILE A 82 -22.10 6.98 -2.91
N SER A 83 -22.54 7.95 -3.71
CA SER A 83 -22.46 7.82 -5.17
C SER A 83 -21.07 8.22 -5.67
N TRP A 84 -20.15 7.27 -5.74
CA TRP A 84 -18.78 7.45 -6.23
C TRP A 84 -18.67 8.09 -7.62
N PRO A 85 -19.51 7.75 -8.61
CA PRO A 85 -19.50 8.45 -9.90
C PRO A 85 -19.74 9.95 -9.77
N HIS A 86 -20.59 10.38 -8.83
CA HIS A 86 -20.82 11.81 -8.56
C HIS A 86 -19.62 12.43 -7.86
N VAL A 87 -19.04 11.74 -6.87
CA VAL A 87 -17.84 12.21 -6.17
C VAL A 87 -16.70 12.42 -7.17
N TRP A 88 -16.38 11.45 -8.02
CA TRP A 88 -15.29 11.56 -8.98
C TRP A 88 -15.58 12.46 -10.18
N GLY A 89 -16.85 12.76 -10.45
CA GLY A 89 -17.26 13.76 -11.45
C GLY A 89 -17.05 15.21 -10.99
N HIS A 90 -17.07 15.46 -9.69
CA HIS A 90 -16.92 16.81 -9.10
C HIS A 90 -15.60 17.02 -8.37
N PHE A 91 -15.03 15.97 -7.82
CA PHE A 91 -13.84 16.00 -6.97
C PHE A 91 -12.75 15.10 -7.54
N CYS A 92 -11.50 15.48 -7.27
CA CYS A 92 -10.35 14.63 -7.52
C CYS A 92 -9.41 14.62 -6.31
N LEU A 93 -8.55 13.61 -6.25
CA LEU A 93 -7.47 13.57 -5.27
C LEU A 93 -6.33 14.46 -5.76
N CYS A 94 -5.80 15.27 -4.85
CA CYS A 94 -4.64 16.11 -5.10
C CYS A 94 -3.51 15.74 -4.15
N TYR A 95 -2.30 15.68 -4.69
CA TYR A 95 -1.07 15.56 -3.92
C TYR A 95 -0.22 16.81 -4.18
N LYS A 96 -0.04 17.63 -3.15
CA LYS A 96 0.61 18.95 -3.26
C LYS A 96 -0.09 19.81 -4.32
N HIS A 97 0.52 19.97 -5.49
CA HIS A 97 0.00 20.74 -6.64
C HIS A 97 -0.43 19.83 -7.81
N PHE A 98 -0.35 18.51 -7.64
CA PHE A 98 -0.67 17.54 -8.68
C PHE A 98 -2.08 16.98 -8.49
N LYS A 99 -2.98 17.32 -9.41
CA LYS A 99 -4.31 16.70 -9.50
C LYS A 99 -4.16 15.31 -10.12
N LEU A 100 -4.55 14.27 -9.38
CA LEU A 100 -4.51 12.87 -9.81
C LEU A 100 -5.75 12.57 -10.66
N MET A 101 -5.73 13.01 -11.92
CA MET A 101 -6.84 12.83 -12.87
C MET A 101 -6.62 11.66 -13.83
N ASP A 102 -5.37 11.29 -14.11
CA ASP A 102 -5.05 10.22 -15.03
C ASP A 102 -5.02 8.87 -14.30
N ASP A 103 -6.07 8.07 -14.48
CA ASP A 103 -6.27 6.77 -13.85
C ASP A 103 -5.15 5.76 -14.15
N LYS A 104 -4.43 5.94 -15.26
CA LYS A 104 -3.32 5.07 -15.69
C LYS A 104 -1.97 5.47 -15.10
N SER A 105 -1.84 6.69 -14.60
CA SER A 105 -0.59 7.19 -14.02
C SER A 105 -0.30 6.49 -12.70
N ARG A 106 0.97 6.15 -12.49
CA ARG A 106 1.44 5.52 -11.26
C ARG A 106 1.70 6.59 -10.21
N ILE A 107 1.30 6.34 -8.97
CA ILE A 107 1.46 7.31 -7.87
C ILE A 107 2.93 7.66 -7.61
N GLN A 108 3.84 6.71 -7.86
CA GLN A 108 5.28 6.92 -7.75
C GLN A 108 5.81 8.03 -8.69
N HIS A 109 5.17 8.29 -9.83
CA HIS A 109 5.60 9.35 -10.77
C HIS A 109 5.37 10.75 -10.20
N PHE A 110 4.38 10.90 -9.32
CA PHE A 110 4.11 12.14 -8.61
C PHE A 110 4.98 12.30 -7.35
N GLY A 111 5.84 11.32 -7.04
CA GLY A 111 6.68 11.32 -5.85
C GLY A 111 5.93 10.98 -4.56
N ILE A 112 4.75 10.36 -4.65
CA ILE A 112 3.97 9.92 -3.49
C ILE A 112 4.70 8.76 -2.79
N ARG A 113 4.87 8.87 -1.48
CA ARG A 113 5.57 7.92 -0.61
C ARG A 113 4.67 7.45 0.53
N ASP A 114 5.16 6.45 1.26
CA ASP A 114 4.52 6.00 2.49
C ASP A 114 4.42 7.14 3.51
N GLY A 115 3.27 7.29 4.14
CA GLY A 115 2.97 8.36 5.10
C GLY A 115 2.56 9.69 4.47
N ASP A 116 2.52 9.80 3.14
CA ASP A 116 2.08 11.03 2.49
C ASP A 116 0.56 11.23 2.60
N GLN A 117 0.15 12.51 2.50
CA GLN A 117 -1.25 12.91 2.57
C GLN A 117 -1.77 13.42 1.21
N LEU A 118 -2.93 12.91 0.83
CA LEU A 118 -3.76 13.35 -0.29
C LEU A 118 -4.91 14.19 0.25
N HIS A 119 -5.47 15.08 -0.58
CA HIS A 119 -6.65 15.86 -0.22
C HIS A 119 -7.65 15.90 -1.37
N PHE A 120 -8.94 15.96 -1.04
CA PHE A 120 -9.98 16.18 -2.03
C PHE A 120 -10.00 17.64 -2.48
N VAL A 121 -10.03 17.87 -3.79
CA VAL A 121 -10.21 19.19 -4.38
C VAL A 121 -11.36 19.17 -5.37
N GLU A 122 -12.12 20.26 -5.42
CA GLU A 122 -13.16 20.44 -6.43
C GLU A 122 -12.52 20.71 -7.79
N LEU A 123 -12.99 19.99 -8.82
CA LEU A 123 -12.49 20.10 -10.19
C LEU A 123 -12.77 21.49 -10.80
N ARG A 124 -13.83 22.16 -10.36
CA ARG A 124 -14.27 23.46 -10.88
C ARG A 124 -13.64 24.67 -10.20
N CYS A 125 -12.79 24.50 -9.20
CA CYS A 125 -12.11 25.63 -8.60
C CYS A 125 -11.01 26.13 -9.55
N PRO A 126 -11.07 27.39 -10.06
CA PRO A 126 -10.00 27.97 -10.84
C PRO A 126 -8.71 27.94 -10.00
N ILE A 127 -7.61 27.59 -10.64
CA ILE A 127 -6.29 27.65 -10.03
C ILE A 127 -5.99 29.15 -9.93
N GLU A 128 -6.13 29.75 -8.74
CA GLU A 128 -5.55 31.08 -8.53
C GLU A 128 -4.03 30.90 -8.45
N GLU A 129 -3.35 31.45 -9.46
CA GLU A 129 -1.89 31.50 -9.59
C GLU A 129 -1.23 32.41 -8.57
#